data_AF-A0P4E8-F1
#
_entry.id   AF-A0P4E8-F1
#
_cell.length_a   1.000
_cell.length_b   1.000
_cell.length_c   1.000
_cell.angle_alpha   90.00
_cell.angle_beta   90.00
_cell.angle_gamma   90.00
#
_symmetry.space_group_name_H-M   'P 1'
#
loop_
_entity.id
_entity.type
_entity.pdbx_description
1 polymer ?
#
loop_
_entity_poly.entity_id
_entity_poly.type
_entity_poly.pdbx_seq_one_letter_code
_entity_poly.pdbx_strand_id
1 'polypeptide(L)'
;MRSLNLDLKNLTRRCVEGSHATQAIRARGLQQIADELHELGYKVKAARNLAPKHVHALVGSWKASGISDATIRNRLGWVRWWSEKVGKASLLPKSNDIFGLSPREKFSGNKAQELTRDVLDALDPRVSLALQAERLFGLRREEALKMRPRTADQGNRLVLQPSWTKGGRYREIPVWHERQRQLLDDLHRVCGDGCLIG
;
A
#
# COMPACT_ATOMS: atom_id res chain seq x y z
N MET A 1 -19.77 3.00 -17.97
CA MET A 1 -18.70 2.02 -17.63
C MET A 1 -18.61 1.03 -18.78
N ARG A 2 -17.42 0.84 -19.39
CA ARG A 2 -17.24 -0.02 -20.58
C ARG A 2 -17.34 -1.51 -20.21
N SER A 3 -17.50 -2.38 -21.21
CA SER A 3 -17.67 -3.83 -21.01
C SER A 3 -16.53 -4.45 -20.20
N LEU A 4 -15.28 -4.17 -20.56
CA LEU A 4 -14.12 -4.67 -19.82
C LEU A 4 -14.07 -4.15 -18.38
N ASN A 5 -14.31 -2.86 -18.16
CA ASN A 5 -14.33 -2.25 -16.83
C ASN A 5 -15.34 -2.94 -15.90
N LEU A 6 -16.56 -3.19 -16.41
CA LEU A 6 -17.60 -3.89 -15.66
C LEU A 6 -17.19 -5.34 -15.34
N ASP A 7 -16.63 -6.05 -16.32
CA ASP A 7 -16.21 -7.43 -16.13
C ASP A 7 -15.05 -7.56 -15.13
N LEU A 8 -14.05 -6.67 -15.20
CA LEU A 8 -12.96 -6.62 -14.22
C LEU A 8 -13.45 -6.21 -12.82
N LYS A 9 -14.42 -5.31 -12.72
CA LYS A 9 -15.05 -4.97 -11.44
C LYS A 9 -15.71 -6.20 -10.83
N ASN A 10 -16.46 -6.97 -11.63
CA ASN A 10 -17.07 -8.22 -11.17
C ASN A 10 -16.03 -9.27 -10.79
N LEU A 11 -14.93 -9.39 -11.54
CA LEU A 11 -13.82 -10.27 -11.22
C LEU A 11 -13.22 -9.95 -9.84
N THR A 12 -12.97 -8.67 -9.56
CA THR A 12 -12.42 -8.25 -8.25
C THR A 12 -13.37 -8.49 -7.07
N ARG A 13 -14.68 -8.50 -7.31
CA ARG A 13 -15.69 -8.80 -6.29
C ARG A 13 -15.80 -10.30 -6.00
N ARG A 14 -15.62 -11.14 -7.02
CA ARG A 14 -15.68 -12.60 -6.89
C ARG A 14 -14.37 -13.19 -6.33
N CYS A 15 -13.24 -12.56 -6.62
CA CYS A 15 -11.92 -13.02 -6.19
C CYS A 15 -11.33 -12.07 -5.14
N VAL A 16 -11.74 -12.26 -3.89
CA VAL A 16 -11.31 -11.47 -2.73
C VAL A 16 -9.99 -12.01 -2.19
N GLU A 17 -8.89 -11.29 -2.43
CA GLU A 17 -7.55 -11.72 -2.01
C GLU A 17 -6.68 -10.55 -1.55
N GLY A 18 -6.09 -10.69 -0.36
CA GLY A 18 -5.26 -9.67 0.29
C GLY A 18 -6.07 -8.71 1.17
N SER A 19 -5.40 -7.72 1.77
CA SER A 19 -6.05 -6.71 2.62
C SER A 19 -7.04 -5.84 1.84
N HIS A 20 -7.99 -5.19 2.53
CA HIS A 20 -8.93 -4.25 1.91
C HIS A 20 -8.22 -3.17 1.07
N ALA A 21 -7.10 -2.62 1.56
CA ALA A 21 -6.30 -1.66 0.81
C ALA A 21 -5.71 -2.28 -0.48
N THR A 22 -5.21 -3.52 -0.40
CA THR A 22 -4.67 -4.25 -1.56
C THR A 22 -5.76 -4.49 -2.62
N GLN A 23 -6.95 -4.91 -2.18
CA GLN A 23 -8.10 -5.13 -3.05
C GLN A 23 -8.54 -3.82 -3.72
N ALA A 24 -8.66 -2.74 -2.95
CA ALA A 24 -9.07 -1.43 -3.46
C ALA A 24 -8.06 -0.85 -4.46
N ILE A 25 -6.76 -0.98 -4.21
CA ILE A 25 -5.70 -0.55 -5.13
C ILE A 25 -5.75 -1.38 -6.41
N ARG A 26 -5.87 -2.71 -6.31
CA ARG A 26 -5.97 -3.61 -7.48
C ARG A 26 -7.20 -3.29 -8.32
N ALA A 27 -8.35 -3.09 -7.68
CA ALA A 27 -9.60 -2.75 -8.37
C ALA A 27 -9.47 -1.45 -9.16
N ARG A 28 -8.96 -0.38 -8.53
CA ARG A 28 -8.70 0.90 -9.22
C ARG A 28 -7.70 0.74 -10.36
N GLY A 29 -6.61 0.02 -10.13
CA GLY A 29 -5.59 -0.25 -11.13
C GLY A 29 -6.11 -1.01 -12.35
N LEU A 30 -6.98 -1.99 -12.15
CA LEU A 30 -7.63 -2.73 -13.25
C LEU A 30 -8.63 -1.88 -14.04
N GLN A 31 -9.32 -0.93 -13.39
CA GLN A 31 -10.15 0.04 -14.11
C GLN A 31 -9.30 0.94 -15.00
N GLN A 32 -8.21 1.50 -14.45
CA GLN A 32 -7.27 2.30 -15.23
C GLN A 32 -6.72 1.53 -16.43
N ILE A 33 -6.27 0.29 -16.24
CA ILE A 33 -5.76 -0.56 -17.33
C ILE A 33 -6.82 -0.80 -18.41
N ALA A 34 -8.09 -0.98 -18.04
CA ALA A 34 -9.15 -1.16 -19.02
C ALA A 34 -9.41 0.09 -19.86
N ASP A 35 -9.32 1.27 -19.25
CA ASP A 35 -9.44 2.55 -19.93
C ASP A 35 -8.24 2.81 -20.85
N GLU A 36 -7.01 2.58 -20.38
CA GLU A 36 -5.78 2.70 -21.16
C GLU A 36 -5.78 1.75 -22.38
N LEU A 37 -6.26 0.51 -22.23
CA LEU A 37 -6.43 -0.40 -23.37
C LEU A 37 -7.38 0.15 -24.43
N HIS A 38 -8.48 0.78 -23.99
CA HIS A 38 -9.45 1.37 -24.89
C HIS A 38 -8.88 2.59 -25.63
N GLU A 39 -8.12 3.44 -24.93
CA GLU A 39 -7.41 4.59 -25.51
C GLU A 39 -6.38 4.16 -26.55
N LEU A 40 -5.72 3.02 -26.33
CA LEU A 40 -4.83 2.38 -27.31
C LEU A 40 -5.57 1.68 -28.46
N GLY A 41 -6.90 1.80 -28.55
CA GLY A 41 -7.73 1.25 -29.62
C GLY A 41 -8.16 -0.21 -29.42
N TYR A 42 -7.83 -0.84 -28.29
CA TYR A 42 -8.21 -2.23 -28.03
C TYR A 42 -9.62 -2.32 -27.43
N LYS A 43 -10.56 -2.79 -28.24
CA LYS A 43 -11.95 -3.09 -27.81
C LYS A 43 -12.06 -4.47 -27.16
N VAL A 44 -11.35 -4.69 -26.05
CA VAL A 44 -11.42 -5.95 -25.30
C VAL A 44 -12.82 -6.10 -24.68
N LYS A 45 -13.56 -7.13 -25.07
CA LYS A 45 -14.96 -7.30 -24.67
C LYS A 45 -15.16 -7.90 -23.28
N ALA A 46 -14.21 -8.71 -22.82
CA ALA A 46 -14.30 -9.48 -21.57
C ALA A 46 -12.91 -9.71 -20.96
N ALA A 47 -12.84 -9.93 -19.65
CA ALA A 47 -11.63 -10.20 -18.90
C ALA A 47 -10.85 -11.41 -19.45
N ARG A 48 -11.56 -12.45 -19.90
CA ARG A 48 -10.95 -13.64 -20.53
C ARG A 48 -10.31 -13.35 -21.89
N ASN A 49 -10.60 -12.22 -22.53
CA ASN A 49 -10.05 -11.87 -23.85
C ASN A 49 -8.70 -11.16 -23.76
N LEU A 50 -8.07 -11.12 -22.58
CA LEU A 50 -6.67 -10.69 -22.44
C LEU A 50 -5.75 -11.57 -23.31
N ALA A 51 -4.78 -10.92 -23.95
CA ALA A 51 -3.80 -11.52 -24.85
C ALA A 51 -2.44 -10.82 -24.69
N PRO A 52 -1.31 -11.48 -25.00
CA PRO A 52 0.03 -10.88 -24.85
C PRO A 52 0.17 -9.52 -25.53
N LYS A 53 -0.38 -9.35 -26.75
CA LYS A 53 -0.35 -8.07 -27.49
C LYS A 53 -0.90 -6.88 -26.70
N HIS A 54 -1.94 -7.09 -25.89
CA HIS A 54 -2.54 -6.04 -25.06
C HIS A 54 -1.55 -5.60 -23.98
N VAL A 55 -0.84 -6.55 -23.37
CA VAL A 55 0.17 -6.28 -22.35
C VAL A 55 1.37 -5.54 -22.95
N HIS A 56 1.85 -5.96 -24.12
CA HIS A 56 2.95 -5.27 -24.81
C HIS A 56 2.58 -3.83 -25.17
N ALA A 57 1.37 -3.59 -25.69
CA ALA A 57 0.90 -2.24 -26.00
C ALA A 57 0.82 -1.35 -24.76
N LEU A 58 0.28 -1.86 -23.65
CA LEU A 58 0.24 -1.15 -22.37
C LEU A 58 1.63 -0.77 -21.89
N VAL A 59 2.56 -1.73 -21.84
CA VAL A 59 3.94 -1.48 -21.38
C VAL A 59 4.64 -0.47 -22.29
N GLY A 60 4.47 -0.57 -23.60
CA GLY A 60 5.02 0.40 -24.56
C GLY A 60 4.48 1.81 -24.32
N SER A 61 3.17 1.96 -24.13
CA SER A 61 2.52 3.24 -23.81
C SER A 61 2.99 3.83 -22.49
N TRP A 62 3.10 3.01 -21.43
CA TRP A 62 3.58 3.47 -20.12
C TRP A 62 5.02 3.95 -20.18
N LYS A 63 5.88 3.24 -20.90
CA LYS A 63 7.27 3.65 -21.12
C LYS A 63 7.36 4.96 -21.90
N ALA A 64 6.60 5.07 -23.00
CA ALA A 64 6.54 6.30 -23.78
C ALA A 64 6.04 7.50 -22.96
N SER A 65 5.18 7.25 -21.97
CA SER A 65 4.64 8.27 -21.05
C SER A 65 5.57 8.55 -19.85
N GLY A 66 6.77 7.98 -19.81
CA GLY A 66 7.74 8.20 -18.72
C GLY A 66 7.35 7.56 -17.38
N ILE A 67 6.44 6.59 -17.35
CA ILE A 67 6.09 5.87 -16.13
C ILE A 67 7.29 5.04 -15.66
N SER A 68 7.66 5.18 -14.38
CA SER A 68 8.82 4.48 -13.83
C SER A 68 8.69 2.95 -13.88
N ASP A 69 9.81 2.25 -14.07
CA ASP A 69 9.87 0.78 -14.11
C ASP A 69 9.33 0.13 -12.82
N ALA A 70 9.47 0.79 -11.67
CA ALA A 70 8.87 0.34 -10.42
C ALA A 70 7.33 0.35 -10.49
N THR A 71 6.75 1.39 -11.08
CA THR A 71 5.30 1.50 -11.27
C THR A 71 4.80 0.53 -12.33
N ILE A 72 5.53 0.36 -13.44
CA ILE A 72 5.21 -0.65 -14.47
C ILE A 72 5.19 -2.05 -13.86
N ARG A 73 6.16 -2.41 -13.02
CA ARG A 73 6.16 -3.70 -12.29
C ARG A 73 4.92 -3.89 -11.43
N ASN A 74 4.48 -2.86 -10.72
CA ASN A 74 3.26 -2.92 -9.90
C ASN A 74 2.03 -3.17 -10.78
N ARG A 75 1.89 -2.44 -11.89
CA ARG A 75 0.79 -2.63 -12.87
C ARG A 75 0.81 -4.03 -13.47
N LEU A 76 1.99 -4.53 -13.87
CA LEU A 76 2.16 -5.90 -14.35
C LEU A 76 1.81 -6.95 -13.30
N GLY A 77 1.98 -6.66 -12.01
CA GLY A 77 1.48 -7.50 -10.92
C GLY A 77 -0.04 -7.65 -10.96
N TRP A 78 -0.79 -6.57 -11.24
CA TRP A 78 -2.24 -6.64 -11.41
C TRP A 78 -2.65 -7.38 -12.68
N VAL A 79 -1.94 -7.18 -13.78
CA VAL A 79 -2.19 -7.90 -15.04
C VAL A 79 -1.94 -9.40 -14.87
N ARG A 80 -0.89 -9.80 -14.16
CA ARG A 80 -0.64 -11.22 -13.82
C ARG A 80 -1.77 -11.80 -12.97
N TRP A 81 -2.17 -11.10 -11.91
CA TRP A 81 -3.31 -11.51 -11.10
C TRP A 81 -4.57 -11.67 -11.95
N TRP A 82 -4.87 -10.69 -12.82
CA TRP A 82 -6.00 -10.78 -13.74
C TRP A 82 -5.89 -12.01 -14.64
N SER A 83 -4.73 -12.22 -15.28
CA SER A 83 -4.49 -13.38 -16.16
C SER A 83 -4.69 -14.71 -15.44
N GLU A 84 -4.24 -14.83 -14.20
CA GLU A 84 -4.43 -16.00 -13.35
C GLU A 84 -5.91 -16.26 -13.09
N LYS A 85 -6.68 -15.24 -12.68
CA LYS A 85 -8.11 -15.39 -12.35
C LYS A 85 -9.01 -15.71 -13.54
N VAL A 86 -8.52 -15.54 -14.76
CA VAL A 86 -9.22 -15.96 -15.98
C VAL A 86 -8.65 -17.25 -16.59
N GLY A 87 -7.82 -17.99 -15.84
CA GLY A 87 -7.27 -19.29 -16.27
C GLY A 87 -6.14 -19.18 -17.30
N LYS A 88 -5.48 -18.02 -17.39
CA LYS A 88 -4.42 -17.71 -18.36
C LYS A 88 -3.10 -17.34 -17.68
N ALA A 89 -2.74 -18.04 -16.61
CA ALA A 89 -1.53 -17.73 -15.82
C ALA A 89 -0.22 -17.78 -16.64
N SER A 90 -0.16 -18.57 -17.71
CA SER A 90 0.98 -18.67 -18.64
C SER A 90 1.05 -17.53 -19.67
N LEU A 91 0.08 -16.61 -19.68
CA LEU A 91 0.02 -15.51 -20.66
C LEU A 91 1.18 -14.53 -20.51
N LEU A 92 1.66 -14.32 -19.28
CA LEU A 92 2.85 -13.51 -19.00
C LEU A 92 3.97 -14.40 -18.44
N PRO A 93 5.23 -14.16 -18.83
CA PRO A 93 6.35 -14.79 -18.16
C PRO A 93 6.43 -14.36 -16.70
N LYS A 94 7.05 -15.24 -15.88
CA LYS A 94 7.32 -14.95 -14.47
C LYS A 94 8.26 -13.76 -14.32
N SER A 95 9.26 -13.63 -15.20
CA SER A 95 10.16 -12.48 -15.24
C SER A 95 9.57 -11.30 -16.04
N ASN A 96 10.07 -10.10 -15.78
CA ASN A 96 9.75 -8.90 -16.56
C ASN A 96 10.82 -8.57 -17.61
N ASP A 97 11.83 -9.42 -17.81
CA ASP A 97 12.99 -9.12 -18.68
C ASP A 97 12.56 -8.83 -20.13
N ILE A 98 11.52 -9.50 -20.61
CA ILE A 98 10.93 -9.28 -21.94
C ILE A 98 10.41 -7.85 -22.15
N PHE A 99 10.18 -7.12 -21.06
CA PHE A 99 9.71 -5.74 -21.09
C PHE A 99 10.86 -4.73 -20.95
N GLY A 100 12.11 -5.19 -20.78
CA GLY A 100 13.29 -4.35 -20.62
C GLY A 100 13.18 -3.38 -19.44
N LEU A 101 12.70 -3.87 -18.29
CA LEU A 101 12.62 -3.07 -17.07
C LEU A 101 13.94 -3.17 -16.32
N SER A 102 14.44 -2.05 -15.81
CA SER A 102 15.66 -1.99 -15.01
C SER A 102 15.57 -2.90 -13.78
N PRO A 103 16.69 -3.45 -13.28
CA PRO A 103 16.72 -4.23 -12.05
C PRO A 103 16.06 -3.52 -10.87
N ARG A 104 15.68 -4.30 -9.85
CA ARG A 104 15.04 -3.74 -8.66
C ARG A 104 16.09 -3.19 -7.73
N GLU A 105 16.30 -1.88 -7.78
CA GLU A 105 17.15 -1.20 -6.81
C GLU A 105 16.40 -0.98 -5.50
N LYS A 106 17.04 -1.28 -4.38
CA LYS A 106 16.54 -0.89 -3.06
C LYS A 106 16.83 0.60 -2.90
N PHE A 107 15.79 1.39 -2.65
CA PHE A 107 15.98 2.78 -2.28
C PHE A 107 16.79 2.86 -0.98
N SER A 108 17.92 3.59 -1.02
CA SER A 108 18.85 3.77 0.10
C SER A 108 18.89 5.20 0.64
N GLY A 109 18.10 6.13 0.08
CA GLY A 109 18.07 7.52 0.53
C GLY A 109 17.26 7.73 1.81
N ASN A 110 17.42 8.90 2.41
CA ASN A 110 16.56 9.37 3.50
C ASN A 110 15.48 10.31 2.94
N LYS A 111 14.20 10.04 3.26
CA LYS A 111 13.06 10.91 2.93
C LYS A 111 12.39 11.51 4.17
N ALA A 112 13.02 11.39 5.34
CA ALA A 112 12.50 11.93 6.57
C ALA A 112 12.37 13.45 6.48
N GLN A 113 11.26 13.96 6.99
CA GLN A 113 11.02 15.38 7.17
C GLN A 113 10.92 15.63 8.66
N GLU A 114 11.63 16.65 9.14
CA GLU A 114 11.48 17.11 10.51
C GLU A 114 10.37 18.15 10.58
N LEU A 115 9.42 17.94 11.50
CA LEU A 115 8.40 18.92 11.82
C LEU A 115 8.87 19.77 13.00
N THR A 116 8.67 21.08 12.90
CA THR A 116 8.90 22.02 14.00
C THR A 116 7.79 21.91 15.04
N ARG A 117 8.03 22.42 16.26
CA ARG A 117 7.02 22.47 17.32
C ARG A 117 5.79 23.26 16.89
N ASP A 118 6.00 24.45 16.32
CA ASP A 118 4.90 25.31 15.84
C ASP A 118 3.97 24.58 14.85
N VAL A 119 4.53 23.73 13.99
CA VAL A 119 3.72 22.91 13.07
C VAL A 119 2.95 21.83 13.83
N LEU A 120 3.59 21.15 14.79
CA LEU A 120 2.92 20.12 15.60
C LEU A 120 1.79 20.70 16.47
N ASP A 121 1.98 21.91 16.99
CA ASP A 121 1.02 22.58 17.88
C ASP A 121 -0.19 23.13 17.12
N ALA A 122 -0.04 23.40 15.82
CA ALA A 122 -1.12 23.83 14.94
C ALA A 122 -1.99 22.66 14.40
N LEU A 123 -1.57 21.41 14.61
CA LEU A 123 -2.31 20.23 14.14
C LEU A 123 -3.36 19.78 15.16
N ASP A 124 -4.31 18.97 14.68
CA ASP A 124 -5.19 18.21 15.57
C ASP A 124 -4.36 17.41 16.59
N PRO A 125 -4.73 17.42 17.89
CA PRO A 125 -3.94 16.76 18.95
C PRO A 125 -3.67 15.28 18.68
N ARG A 126 -4.63 14.54 18.11
CA ARG A 126 -4.44 13.11 17.80
C ARG A 126 -3.47 12.91 16.64
N VAL A 127 -3.52 13.79 15.64
CA VAL A 127 -2.57 13.78 14.52
C VAL A 127 -1.16 14.10 15.00
N SER A 128 -1.02 15.11 15.88
CA SER A 128 0.27 15.47 16.49
C SER A 128 0.87 14.29 17.26
N LEU A 129 0.07 13.63 18.11
CA LEU A 129 0.51 12.43 18.85
C LEU A 129 0.93 11.28 17.93
N ALA A 130 0.20 11.04 16.83
CA ALA A 130 0.57 10.01 15.86
C ALA A 130 1.94 10.30 15.23
N LEU A 131 2.18 11.54 14.80
CA LEU A 131 3.45 11.95 14.19
C LEU A 131 4.62 11.88 15.19
N GLN A 132 4.37 12.23 16.45
CA GLN A 132 5.35 12.08 17.52
C GLN A 132 5.67 10.60 17.79
N ALA A 133 4.68 9.71 17.73
CA ALA A 133 4.88 8.27 17.86
C ALA A 133 5.67 7.67 16.69
N GLU A 134 5.41 8.13 15.46
CA GLU A 134 6.23 7.80 14.29
C GLU A 134 7.69 8.24 14.51
N ARG A 135 7.91 9.47 15.00
CA ARG A 135 9.25 10.03 15.25
C ARG A 135 10.02 9.31 16.36
N LEU A 136 9.40 9.13 17.54
CA LEU A 136 10.09 8.66 18.74
C LEU A 136 10.26 7.15 18.81
N PHE A 137 9.37 6.38 18.17
CA PHE A 137 9.41 4.92 18.19
C PHE A 137 9.71 4.32 16.81
N GLY A 138 9.73 5.12 15.74
CA GLY A 138 9.86 4.58 14.38
C GLY A 138 8.67 3.69 14.00
N LEU A 139 7.48 4.06 14.47
CA LEU A 139 6.23 3.41 14.10
C LEU A 139 5.89 3.75 12.66
N ARG A 140 5.30 2.79 11.95
CA ARG A 140 4.60 3.09 10.69
C ARG A 140 3.30 3.82 11.03
N ARG A 141 2.81 4.64 10.10
CA ARG A 141 1.54 5.35 10.25
C ARG A 141 0.39 4.48 10.76
N GLU A 142 0.16 3.30 10.16
CA GLU A 142 -0.92 2.41 10.65
C GLU A 142 -0.65 1.88 12.06
N GLU A 143 0.62 1.63 12.42
CA GLU A 143 1.00 1.21 13.77
C GLU A 143 0.70 2.34 14.76
N ALA A 144 1.13 3.58 14.47
CA ALA A 144 0.86 4.74 15.31
C ALA A 144 -0.64 5.01 15.51
N LEU A 145 -1.44 4.87 14.45
CA LEU A 145 -2.87 5.15 14.49
C LEU A 145 -3.69 4.06 15.21
N LYS A 146 -3.34 2.78 15.03
CA LYS A 146 -4.11 1.63 15.54
C LYS A 146 -3.62 1.10 16.88
N MET A 147 -2.38 1.41 17.27
CA MET A 147 -1.82 0.98 18.54
C MET A 147 -2.70 1.46 19.69
N ARG A 148 -2.98 0.54 20.62
CA ARG A 148 -3.74 0.82 21.83
C ARG A 148 -2.78 0.90 23.01
N PRO A 149 -2.56 2.10 23.59
CA PRO A 149 -1.55 2.32 24.62
C PRO A 149 -1.66 1.35 25.79
N ARG A 150 -2.89 1.15 26.29
CA ARG A 150 -3.20 0.21 27.39
C ARG A 150 -2.65 -1.21 27.21
N THR A 151 -2.63 -1.70 25.97
CA THR A 151 -2.15 -3.06 25.67
C THR A 151 -0.72 -3.10 25.14
N ALA A 152 -0.29 -2.04 24.47
CA ALA A 152 1.00 -1.99 23.83
C ALA A 152 2.11 -1.61 24.82
N ASP A 153 1.84 -0.70 25.75
CA ASP A 153 2.81 -0.24 26.72
C ASP A 153 3.01 -1.27 27.83
N GLN A 154 4.20 -1.85 27.90
CA GLN A 154 4.62 -2.84 28.90
C GLN A 154 5.68 -2.25 29.86
N GLY A 155 5.67 -0.92 30.03
CA GLY A 155 6.61 -0.20 30.89
C GLY A 155 7.93 0.08 30.18
N ASN A 156 8.80 -0.94 30.09
CA ASN A 156 10.14 -0.79 29.49
C ASN A 156 10.18 -1.02 27.97
N ARG A 157 9.05 -1.40 27.38
CA ARG A 157 8.92 -1.64 25.94
C ARG A 157 7.50 -1.42 25.46
N LEU A 158 7.40 -1.10 24.18
CA LEU A 158 6.17 -1.05 23.42
C LEU A 158 6.04 -2.32 22.59
N VAL A 159 4.97 -3.08 22.83
CA VAL A 159 4.64 -4.33 22.16
C VAL A 159 3.56 -4.09 21.10
N LEU A 160 3.88 -4.32 19.83
CA LEU A 160 2.93 -4.15 18.73
C LEU A 160 2.28 -5.49 18.36
N GLN A 161 0.94 -5.52 18.41
CA GLN A 161 0.18 -6.69 17.99
C GLN A 161 0.27 -6.91 16.47
N PRO A 162 0.25 -8.17 16.01
CA PRO A 162 0.23 -8.52 14.59
C PRO A 162 -0.84 -7.80 13.75
N SER A 163 -2.01 -7.53 14.35
CA SER A 163 -3.14 -6.85 13.69
C SER A 163 -2.84 -5.39 13.31
N TRP A 164 -1.81 -4.77 13.90
CA TRP A 164 -1.42 -3.39 13.62
C TRP A 164 -0.20 -3.29 12.71
N THR A 165 0.60 -4.34 12.64
CA THR A 165 1.87 -4.33 11.91
C THR A 165 1.73 -4.83 10.49
N LYS A 166 2.64 -4.37 9.64
CA LYS A 166 2.68 -4.80 8.24
C LYS A 166 2.96 -6.31 8.15
N GLY A 167 1.99 -7.04 7.59
CA GLY A 167 2.11 -8.47 7.33
C GLY A 167 2.04 -9.35 8.58
N GLY A 168 1.45 -8.87 9.67
CA GLY A 168 1.25 -9.68 10.88
C GLY A 168 2.55 -9.92 11.68
N ARG A 169 3.61 -9.17 11.40
CA ARG A 169 4.91 -9.40 12.02
C ARG A 169 4.97 -8.73 13.37
N TYR A 170 5.06 -9.54 14.42
CA TYR A 170 5.27 -9.07 15.78
C TYR A 170 6.53 -8.18 15.88
N ARG A 171 6.46 -7.15 16.71
CA ARG A 171 7.56 -6.21 16.96
C ARG A 171 7.48 -5.67 18.38
N GLU A 172 8.63 -5.63 19.05
CA GLU A 172 8.81 -4.89 20.30
C GLU A 172 9.79 -3.74 20.08
N ILE A 173 9.59 -2.65 20.81
CA ILE A 173 10.44 -1.45 20.74
C ILE A 173 10.75 -1.03 22.18
N PRO A 174 12.01 -1.06 22.62
CA PRO A 174 12.33 -0.65 23.98
C PRO A 174 12.10 0.85 24.20
N VAL A 175 11.76 1.21 25.44
CA VAL A 175 11.63 2.59 25.91
C VAL A 175 12.94 2.99 26.58
N TRP A 176 13.67 3.93 25.97
CA TRP A 176 15.01 4.35 26.41
C TRP A 176 15.04 5.75 27.00
N HIS A 177 14.11 6.61 26.57
CA HIS A 177 14.17 8.04 26.85
C HIS A 177 12.90 8.54 27.52
N GLU A 178 13.05 9.51 28.41
CA GLU A 178 11.94 10.14 29.12
C GLU A 178 10.88 10.71 28.15
N ARG A 179 11.32 11.25 27.00
CA ARG A 179 10.40 11.75 25.96
C ARG A 179 9.48 10.66 25.39
N GLN A 180 9.95 9.42 25.31
CA GLN A 180 9.12 8.28 24.88
C GLN A 180 8.09 7.93 25.96
N ARG A 181 8.50 7.97 27.23
CA ARG A 181 7.62 7.74 28.38
C ARG A 181 6.50 8.79 28.44
N GLN A 182 6.87 10.07 28.37
CA GLN A 182 5.93 11.19 28.33
C GLN A 182 4.91 11.06 27.20
N LEU A 183 5.37 10.72 25.98
CA LEU A 183 4.46 10.52 24.84
C LEU A 183 3.45 9.39 25.11
N LEU A 184 3.89 8.27 25.69
CA LEU A 184 2.99 7.16 26.00
C LEU A 184 1.95 7.58 27.06
N ASP A 185 2.33 8.38 28.04
CA ASP A 185 1.40 8.89 29.06
C ASP A 185 0.36 9.83 28.46
N ASP A 186 0.77 10.67 27.51
CA ASP A 186 -0.15 11.51 26.73
C ASP A 186 -1.09 10.67 25.85
N LEU A 187 -0.57 9.61 25.24
CA LEU A 187 -1.36 8.65 24.46
C LEU A 187 -2.39 7.91 25.33
N HIS A 188 -2.02 7.47 26.54
CA HIS A 188 -2.97 6.89 27.50
C HIS A 188 -4.08 7.89 27.85
N ARG A 189 -3.73 9.16 28.10
CA ARG A 189 -4.70 10.21 28.43
C ARG A 189 -5.70 10.46 27.31
N VAL A 190 -5.24 10.49 26.06
CA VAL A 190 -6.08 10.80 24.89
C VAL A 190 -6.86 9.59 24.39
N CYS A 191 -6.27 8.40 24.42
CA CYS A 191 -6.88 7.20 23.85
C CYS A 191 -7.75 6.43 24.85
N GLY A 192 -7.45 6.52 26.16
CA GLY A 192 -8.03 5.61 27.15
C GLY A 192 -7.82 4.14 26.74
N ASP A 193 -8.92 3.41 26.57
CA ASP A 193 -8.92 2.01 26.11
C ASP A 193 -8.83 1.84 24.58
N GLY A 194 -8.92 2.95 23.85
CA GLY A 194 -8.95 3.00 22.39
C GLY A 194 -7.59 3.20 21.73
N CYS A 195 -7.64 3.76 20.54
CA CYS A 195 -6.49 4.19 19.75
C CYS A 195 -6.73 5.60 19.19
N LEU A 196 -5.75 6.15 18.46
CA LEU A 196 -5.85 7.51 17.93
C LEU A 196 -6.92 7.67 16.85
N ILE A 197 -7.24 6.60 16.13
CA ILE A 197 -8.39 6.56 15.21
C ILE A 197 -9.62 6.05 15.96
N GLY A 198 -10.70 6.84 15.92
CA GLY A 198 -12.02 6.52 16.47
C GLY A 198 -13.04 6.53 15.36
#